data_AF-R8YZU9-F1
#
_entry.id   AF-R8YZU9-F1
#
_cell.length_a   1.000
_cell.length_b   1.000
_cell.length_c   1.000
_cell.angle_alpha   90.00
_cell.angle_beta   90.00
_cell.angle_gamma   90.00
#
_symmetry.space_group_name_H-M   'P 1'
#
loop_
_entity.id
_entity.type
_entity.pdbx_description
1 polymer ?
#
loop_
_entity_poly.entity_id
_entity_poly.type
_entity_poly.pdbx_seq_one_letter_code
_entity_poly.pdbx_strand_id
1 'polypeptide(L)'
;MINIEYYLLTFFLLFSLFLFPIPLYGKDKIVLKNQNSINGIRGLLASLVMFSHLFKDLTLYQGIKWKYDKDYYETIGWGNQALNTGKIGVAIFFMISGYLFYRLLLKQNHKLNIKNFFYNRFTRIYPLYFFAIIFCASYLLLTAEYKLDFHLLQKILSWFLFLGPYDGLRIVEMTHGVEWTLKLEILLYISIPILFYIFSKTQNLYLRHFFIISSIITIFIIGFILRIYGKVYIDPRAALCFYIGYIALEIKKSRNQEIKKSRVYIYFLMEK
;
A
#
# COMPACT_ATOMS: atom_id res chain seq x y z
N MET A 1 -28.38 -10.64 -10.32
CA MET A 1 -28.19 -9.24 -9.88
C MET A 1 -28.02 -9.25 -8.36
N ILE A 2 -26.95 -8.66 -7.82
CA ILE A 2 -26.67 -8.67 -6.38
C ILE A 2 -27.08 -7.32 -5.81
N ASN A 3 -28.09 -7.29 -4.93
CA ASN A 3 -28.42 -6.07 -4.18
C ASN A 3 -27.29 -5.73 -3.21
N ILE A 4 -27.04 -4.44 -2.98
CA ILE A 4 -25.99 -3.94 -2.09
C ILE A 4 -26.10 -4.52 -0.67
N GLU A 5 -27.31 -4.80 -0.21
CA GLU A 5 -27.57 -5.46 1.08
C GLU A 5 -26.99 -6.88 1.13
N TYR A 6 -27.19 -7.68 0.09
CA TYR A 6 -26.61 -9.02 0.00
C TYR A 6 -25.07 -8.95 -0.07
N TYR A 7 -24.53 -7.96 -0.78
CA TYR A 7 -23.10 -7.73 -0.80
C TYR A 7 -22.55 -7.39 0.59
N LEU A 8 -23.18 -6.46 1.32
CA LEU A 8 -22.80 -6.12 2.70
C LEU A 8 -22.83 -7.38 3.59
N LEU A 9 -23.91 -8.15 3.52
CA LEU A 9 -24.04 -9.39 4.30
C LEU A 9 -22.93 -10.38 3.96
N THR A 10 -22.67 -10.65 2.68
CA THR A 10 -21.59 -11.57 2.26
C THR A 10 -20.22 -11.07 2.70
N PHE A 11 -19.95 -9.76 2.56
CA PHE A 11 -18.70 -9.18 3.02
C PHE A 11 -18.52 -9.33 4.53
N PHE A 12 -19.54 -9.01 5.34
CA PHE A 12 -19.46 -9.17 6.79
C PHE A 12 -19.32 -10.63 7.22
N LEU A 13 -20.01 -11.56 6.55
CA LEU A 13 -19.84 -12.99 6.81
C LEU A 13 -18.39 -13.42 6.53
N LEU A 14 -17.85 -13.08 5.36
CA LEU A 14 -16.46 -13.39 5.01
C LEU A 14 -15.46 -12.66 5.90
N PHE A 15 -15.75 -11.43 6.31
CA PHE A 15 -14.89 -10.64 7.18
C PHE A 15 -14.89 -11.19 8.61
N SER A 16 -16.03 -11.70 9.09
CA SER A 16 -16.15 -12.31 10.41
C SER A 16 -15.24 -13.54 10.58
N LEU A 17 -14.95 -14.26 9.49
CA LEU A 17 -13.99 -15.38 9.47
C LEU A 17 -12.58 -14.97 9.90
N PHE A 18 -12.22 -13.68 9.78
CA PHE A 18 -10.93 -13.18 10.26
C PHE A 18 -10.95 -12.75 11.73
N LEU A 19 -12.12 -12.54 12.33
CA LEU A 19 -12.27 -12.15 13.73
C LEU A 19 -12.20 -13.36 14.67
N PHE A 20 -12.61 -14.54 14.18
CA PHE A 20 -12.65 -15.75 14.97
C PHE A 20 -11.53 -16.71 14.56
N PRO A 21 -10.83 -17.34 15.52
CA PRO A 21 -9.87 -18.38 15.21
C PRO A 21 -10.61 -19.61 14.66
N ILE A 22 -10.58 -19.78 13.33
CA ILE A 22 -11.15 -20.96 12.71
C ILE A 22 -10.23 -22.15 12.99
N PRO A 23 -10.71 -23.24 13.61
CA PRO A 23 -9.95 -24.47 13.76
C PRO A 23 -9.81 -25.14 12.39
N LEU A 24 -8.81 -24.71 11.63
CA LEU A 24 -8.47 -25.33 10.35
C LEU A 24 -7.84 -26.70 10.61
N TYR A 25 -8.54 -27.76 10.24
CA TYR A 25 -8.02 -29.13 10.32
C TYR A 25 -6.71 -29.23 9.51
N GLY A 26 -5.64 -29.73 10.14
CA GLY A 26 -4.32 -29.84 9.49
C GLY A 26 -3.51 -28.54 9.45
N LYS A 27 -3.87 -27.50 10.20
CA LYS A 27 -3.06 -26.28 10.35
C LYS A 27 -1.61 -26.57 10.72
N ASP A 28 -1.38 -27.60 11.54
CA ASP A 28 -0.04 -28.03 11.98
C ASP A 28 0.83 -28.58 10.83
N LYS A 29 0.20 -28.97 9.71
CA LYS A 29 0.90 -29.41 8.49
C LYS A 29 1.28 -28.23 7.58
N ILE A 30 0.76 -27.03 7.83
CA ILE A 30 1.02 -25.84 7.00
C ILE A 30 2.32 -25.17 7.47
N VAL A 31 3.42 -25.46 6.79
CA VAL A 31 4.70 -24.78 7.03
C VAL A 31 4.68 -23.41 6.35
N LEU A 32 4.43 -22.36 7.13
CA LEU A 32 4.46 -20.98 6.63
C LEU A 32 5.92 -20.52 6.44
N LYS A 33 6.30 -20.27 5.18
CA LYS A 33 7.62 -19.69 4.83
C LYS A 33 7.86 -18.31 5.46
N ASN A 34 6.81 -17.55 5.73
CA ASN A 34 6.88 -16.23 6.36
C ASN A 34 5.92 -16.14 7.56
N GLN A 35 6.50 -16.13 8.76
CA GLN A 35 5.76 -16.09 10.02
C GLN A 35 5.43 -14.65 10.49
N ASN A 36 5.67 -13.63 9.67
CA ASN A 36 5.36 -12.25 10.05
C ASN A 36 3.84 -12.01 10.05
N SER A 37 3.25 -11.95 11.25
CA SER A 37 1.82 -11.71 11.47
C SER A 37 1.31 -10.39 10.87
N ILE A 38 2.19 -9.42 10.65
CA ILE A 38 1.87 -8.15 9.97
C ILE A 38 1.34 -8.37 8.55
N ASN A 39 1.75 -9.46 7.88
CA ASN A 39 1.22 -9.78 6.55
C ASN A 39 -0.29 -10.08 6.58
N GLY A 40 -0.80 -10.72 7.64
CA GLY A 40 -2.23 -10.98 7.79
C GLY A 40 -3.02 -9.68 7.91
N ILE A 41 -2.53 -8.73 8.71
CA ILE A 41 -3.11 -7.39 8.82
C ILE A 41 -3.12 -6.68 7.47
N ARG A 42 -2.06 -6.79 6.67
CA ARG A 42 -2.05 -6.20 5.31
C ARG A 42 -3.10 -6.81 4.40
N GLY A 43 -3.36 -8.11 4.51
CA GLY A 43 -4.45 -8.78 3.79
C GLY A 43 -5.82 -8.22 4.18
N LEU A 44 -6.05 -8.04 5.49
CA LEU A 44 -7.27 -7.40 6.01
C LEU A 44 -7.44 -5.96 5.50
N LEU A 45 -6.36 -5.18 5.49
CA LEU A 45 -6.42 -3.80 4.98
C LEU A 45 -6.71 -3.79 3.48
N ALA A 46 -6.17 -4.73 2.71
CA ALA A 46 -6.47 -4.87 1.29
C ALA A 46 -7.94 -5.27 1.04
N SER A 47 -8.53 -6.12 1.88
CA SER A 47 -9.96 -6.46 1.76
C SER A 47 -10.87 -5.28 2.08
N LEU A 48 -10.48 -4.37 2.99
CA LEU A 48 -11.19 -3.11 3.24
C LEU A 48 -11.14 -2.17 2.03
N VAL A 49 -10.02 -2.15 1.30
CA VAL A 49 -9.90 -1.38 0.04
C VAL A 49 -10.77 -2.00 -1.06
N MET A 50 -10.70 -3.32 -1.23
CA MET A 50 -11.58 -4.05 -2.15
C MET A 50 -13.05 -3.79 -1.84
N PHE A 51 -13.41 -3.78 -0.55
CA PHE A 51 -14.76 -3.46 -0.10
C PHE A 51 -15.22 -2.10 -0.61
N SER A 52 -14.38 -1.07 -0.43
CA SER A 52 -14.67 0.30 -0.87
C SER A 52 -14.88 0.40 -2.39
N HIS A 53 -14.06 -0.28 -3.19
CA HIS A 53 -14.18 -0.24 -4.66
C HIS A 53 -15.45 -0.95 -5.13
N LEU A 54 -15.67 -2.19 -4.70
CA LEU A 54 -16.83 -2.96 -5.11
C LEU A 54 -18.15 -2.35 -4.63
N PHE A 55 -18.17 -1.78 -3.42
CA PHE A 55 -19.34 -1.04 -2.94
C PHE A 55 -19.66 0.16 -3.83
N LYS A 56 -18.63 0.94 -4.23
CA LYS A 56 -18.80 2.04 -5.18
C LYS A 56 -19.39 1.56 -6.50
N ASP A 57 -18.86 0.48 -7.08
CA ASP A 57 -19.34 0.01 -8.38
C ASP A 57 -20.78 -0.51 -8.32
N LEU A 58 -21.14 -1.21 -7.25
CA LEU A 58 -22.53 -1.65 -7.02
C LEU A 58 -23.48 -0.47 -6.89
N THR A 59 -23.10 0.59 -6.15
CA THR A 59 -23.93 1.80 -6.06
C THR A 59 -24.14 2.47 -7.42
N LEU A 60 -23.06 2.63 -8.20
CA LEU A 60 -23.13 3.22 -9.53
C LEU A 60 -23.98 2.37 -10.47
N TYR A 61 -23.86 1.04 -10.39
CA TYR A 61 -24.66 0.11 -11.19
C TYR A 61 -26.15 0.14 -10.84
N GLN A 62 -26.51 0.43 -9.59
CA GLN A 62 -27.90 0.64 -9.15
C GLN A 62 -28.47 2.02 -9.56
N GLY A 63 -27.72 2.83 -10.30
CA GLY A 63 -28.12 4.20 -10.67
C GLY A 63 -28.01 5.20 -9.53
N ILE A 64 -27.44 4.80 -8.39
CA ILE A 64 -27.23 5.67 -7.24
C ILE A 64 -25.97 6.48 -7.50
N LYS A 65 -26.10 7.81 -7.51
CA LYS A 65 -24.93 8.69 -7.61
C LYS A 65 -24.03 8.45 -6.41
N TRP A 66 -22.76 8.16 -6.68
CA TRP A 66 -21.74 8.11 -5.64
C TRP A 66 -21.53 9.52 -5.06
N LYS A 67 -22.17 9.81 -3.93
CA LYS A 67 -22.04 11.08 -3.22
C LYS A 67 -20.67 11.17 -2.58
N TYR A 68 -19.83 12.09 -3.07
CA TYR A 68 -18.58 12.47 -2.41
C TYR A 68 -18.80 13.48 -1.28
N ASP A 69 -19.95 14.16 -1.29
CA ASP A 69 -20.31 15.15 -0.27
C ASP A 69 -20.95 14.50 0.94
N LYS A 70 -20.36 14.83 2.09
CA LYS A 70 -20.85 14.47 3.42
C LYS A 70 -22.02 15.39 3.74
N ASP A 71 -23.23 14.88 3.68
CA ASP A 71 -24.31 15.52 4.43
C ASP A 71 -24.06 15.24 5.92
N TYR A 72 -23.52 16.22 6.63
CA TYR A 72 -23.10 16.08 8.03
C TYR A 72 -24.29 15.86 8.99
N TYR A 73 -25.51 16.01 8.49
CA TYR A 73 -26.75 15.89 9.25
C TYR A 73 -27.50 14.57 8.98
N GLU A 74 -26.98 13.70 8.11
CA GLU A 74 -27.54 12.34 7.95
C GLU A 74 -27.19 11.47 9.18
N THR A 75 -28.21 10.85 9.79
CA THR A 75 -28.04 9.93 10.95
C THR A 75 -27.20 8.70 10.61
N ILE A 76 -27.30 8.23 9.37
CA ILE A 76 -26.46 7.17 8.80
C ILE A 76 -26.04 7.64 7.40
N GLY A 77 -24.82 8.14 7.27
CA GLY A 77 -24.26 8.58 5.99
C GLY A 77 -23.94 7.38 5.09
N TRP A 78 -24.94 6.82 4.42
CA TRP A 78 -24.79 5.66 3.55
C TRP A 78 -23.78 5.95 2.42
N GLY A 79 -22.73 5.13 2.33
CA GLY A 79 -21.63 5.27 1.35
C GLY A 79 -20.37 5.95 1.89
N ASN A 80 -20.49 6.79 2.93
CA ASN A 80 -19.34 7.39 3.59
C ASN A 80 -18.47 6.33 4.30
N GLN A 81 -19.08 5.27 4.82
CA GLN A 81 -18.35 4.19 5.49
C GLN A 81 -17.42 3.48 4.50
N ALA A 82 -17.94 3.10 3.32
CA ALA A 82 -17.15 2.44 2.28
C ALA A 82 -15.99 3.33 1.81
N LEU A 83 -16.26 4.61 1.51
CA LEU A 83 -15.23 5.59 1.10
C LEU A 83 -14.10 5.71 2.15
N ASN A 84 -14.48 5.88 3.42
CA ASN A 84 -13.52 6.08 4.50
C ASN A 84 -12.75 4.78 4.79
N THR A 85 -13.41 3.63 4.74
CA THR A 85 -12.79 2.32 4.95
C THR A 85 -11.68 2.05 3.93
N GLY A 86 -11.88 2.40 2.65
CA GLY A 86 -10.82 2.30 1.64
C GLY A 86 -9.64 3.22 1.95
N LYS A 87 -9.89 4.50 2.28
CA LYS A 87 -8.84 5.49 2.61
C LYS A 87 -8.05 5.07 3.86
N ILE A 88 -8.73 4.63 4.91
CA ILE A 88 -8.12 4.14 6.16
C ILE A 88 -7.29 2.90 5.88
N GLY A 89 -7.81 1.95 5.11
CA GLY A 89 -7.11 0.75 4.68
C GLY A 89 -5.77 1.06 4.03
N VAL A 90 -5.79 1.95 3.02
CA VAL A 90 -4.57 2.41 2.31
C VAL A 90 -3.60 3.14 3.26
N ALA A 91 -4.10 4.04 4.11
CA ALA A 91 -3.25 4.80 5.03
C ALA A 91 -2.49 3.88 5.99
N ILE A 92 -3.19 2.95 6.65
CA ILE A 92 -2.57 1.99 7.58
C ILE A 92 -1.63 1.05 6.82
N PHE A 93 -1.98 0.61 5.60
CA PHE A 93 -1.12 -0.24 4.79
C PHE A 93 0.22 0.43 4.50
N PHE A 94 0.21 1.73 4.21
CA PHE A 94 1.41 2.51 4.00
C PHE A 94 2.18 2.84 5.28
N MET A 95 1.51 3.07 6.41
CA MET A 95 2.18 3.17 7.72
C MET A 95 2.92 1.90 8.08
N ILE A 96 2.28 0.73 7.90
CA ILE A 96 2.91 -0.57 8.12
C ILE A 96 4.10 -0.77 7.17
N SER A 97 3.95 -0.39 5.91
CA SER A 97 5.02 -0.52 4.91
C SER A 97 6.22 0.36 5.28
N GLY A 98 5.99 1.61 5.68
CA GLY A 98 7.02 2.49 6.23
C GLY A 98 7.71 1.87 7.43
N TYR A 99 6.96 1.42 8.43
CA TYR A 99 7.51 0.75 9.61
C TYR A 99 8.45 -0.40 9.24
N LEU A 100 8.04 -1.28 8.33
CA LEU A 100 8.85 -2.42 7.89
C LEU A 100 10.09 -1.99 7.10
N PHE A 101 9.96 -0.97 6.25
CA PHE A 101 11.07 -0.44 5.46
C PHE A 101 12.13 0.23 6.33
N TYR A 102 11.74 1.13 7.23
CA TYR A 102 12.69 1.78 8.11
C TYR A 102 13.30 0.81 9.13
N ARG A 103 12.57 -0.24 9.52
CA ARG A 103 13.13 -1.33 10.34
C ARG A 103 14.23 -2.08 9.62
N LEU A 104 14.15 -2.22 8.29
CA LEU A 104 15.23 -2.77 7.48
C LEU A 104 16.45 -1.83 7.51
N LEU A 105 16.25 -0.51 7.41
CA LEU A 105 17.33 0.48 7.44
C LEU A 105 18.11 0.47 8.75
N LEU A 106 17.43 0.26 9.88
CA LEU A 106 18.02 0.28 11.22
C LEU A 106 18.62 -1.07 11.66
N LYS A 107 18.66 -2.08 10.79
CA LYS A 107 19.18 -3.41 11.14
C LYS A 107 20.71 -3.37 11.28
N GLN A 108 21.22 -3.81 12.45
CA GLN A 108 22.61 -3.65 12.90
C GLN A 108 23.69 -4.27 12.02
N ASN A 109 23.36 -5.20 11.12
CA ASN A 109 24.36 -5.89 10.30
C ASN A 109 24.81 -5.09 9.06
N HIS A 110 24.28 -3.88 8.82
CA HIS A 110 24.69 -2.89 7.79
C HIS A 110 24.91 -3.42 6.35
N LYS A 111 24.51 -4.64 6.04
CA LYS A 111 24.62 -5.23 4.70
C LYS A 111 23.22 -5.33 4.09
N LEU A 112 22.84 -4.31 3.32
CA LEU A 112 21.72 -4.40 2.39
C LEU A 112 22.24 -4.93 1.06
N ASN A 113 21.89 -6.16 0.70
CA ASN A 113 22.12 -6.64 -0.66
C ASN A 113 21.09 -5.97 -1.59
N ILE A 114 21.50 -4.88 -2.25
CA ILE A 114 20.63 -4.05 -3.10
C ILE A 114 20.04 -4.88 -4.24
N LYS A 115 20.84 -5.75 -4.88
CA LYS A 115 20.38 -6.63 -5.97
C LYS A 115 19.27 -7.56 -5.49
N ASN A 116 19.50 -8.26 -4.38
CA ASN A 116 18.50 -9.15 -3.79
C ASN A 116 17.27 -8.36 -3.29
N PHE A 117 17.46 -7.14 -2.78
CA PHE A 117 16.35 -6.28 -2.37
C PHE A 117 15.42 -5.98 -3.53
N PHE A 118 15.92 -5.45 -4.64
CA PHE A 118 15.10 -5.14 -5.81
C PHE A 118 14.50 -6.39 -6.45
N TYR A 119 15.27 -7.49 -6.56
CA TYR A 119 14.74 -8.76 -7.09
C TYR A 119 13.53 -9.27 -6.31
N ASN A 120 13.59 -9.25 -4.98
CA ASN A 120 12.48 -9.68 -4.12
C ASN A 120 11.25 -8.76 -4.19
N ARG A 121 11.42 -7.49 -4.59
CA ARG A 121 10.30 -6.55 -4.79
C ARG A 121 9.72 -6.67 -6.19
N PHE A 122 10.57 -6.83 -7.20
CA PHE A 122 10.18 -7.07 -8.57
C PHE A 122 9.34 -8.35 -8.68
N THR A 123 9.84 -9.48 -8.17
CA THR A 123 9.12 -10.77 -8.17
C THR A 123 7.81 -10.76 -7.37
N ARG A 124 7.64 -9.80 -6.46
CA ARG A 124 6.41 -9.61 -5.70
C ARG A 124 5.35 -8.79 -6.45
N ILE A 125 5.76 -7.74 -7.15
CA ILE A 125 4.83 -6.75 -7.75
C ILE A 125 4.62 -7.02 -9.23
N TYR A 126 5.71 -7.22 -9.97
CA TYR A 126 5.68 -7.22 -11.43
C TYR A 126 4.85 -8.36 -12.02
N PRO A 127 4.93 -9.62 -11.56
CA PRO A 127 4.16 -10.71 -12.18
C PRO A 127 2.65 -10.48 -12.18
N LEU A 128 2.09 -10.06 -11.03
CA LEU A 128 0.66 -9.80 -10.91
C LEU A 128 0.24 -8.56 -11.70
N TYR A 129 1.02 -7.49 -11.64
CA TYR A 129 0.74 -6.28 -12.42
C TYR A 129 0.82 -6.54 -13.92
N PHE A 130 1.85 -7.25 -14.38
CA PHE A 130 2.04 -7.65 -15.77
C PHE A 130 0.84 -8.46 -16.28
N PHE A 131 0.38 -9.45 -15.50
CA PHE A 131 -0.82 -10.21 -15.82
C PHE A 131 -2.06 -9.32 -15.92
N ALA A 132 -2.27 -8.39 -14.98
CA ALA A 132 -3.39 -7.46 -15.01
C ALA A 132 -3.37 -6.56 -16.26
N ILE A 133 -2.20 -6.05 -16.66
CA ILE A 133 -2.05 -5.22 -17.86
C ILE A 133 -2.29 -6.04 -19.12
N ILE A 134 -1.79 -7.28 -19.21
CA ILE A 134 -2.10 -8.19 -20.33
C ILE A 134 -3.59 -8.42 -20.42
N PHE A 135 -4.24 -8.72 -19.30
CA PHE A 135 -5.67 -8.96 -19.27
C PHE A 135 -6.43 -7.72 -19.79
N CYS A 136 -6.10 -6.52 -19.29
CA CYS A 136 -6.73 -5.29 -19.74
C CYS A 136 -6.49 -5.03 -21.23
N ALA A 137 -5.24 -5.13 -21.69
CA ALA A 137 -4.88 -4.93 -23.09
C ALA A 137 -5.59 -5.93 -24.01
N SER A 138 -5.67 -7.21 -23.61
CA SER A 138 -6.37 -8.25 -24.38
C SER A 138 -7.86 -7.97 -24.49
N TYR A 139 -8.50 -7.55 -23.39
CA TYR A 139 -9.91 -7.18 -23.39
C TYR A 139 -10.18 -6.02 -24.35
N LEU A 140 -9.36 -4.95 -24.31
CA LEU A 140 -9.52 -3.79 -25.18
C LEU A 140 -9.35 -4.12 -26.68
N LEU A 141 -8.52 -5.10 -27.00
CA LEU A 141 -8.33 -5.58 -28.37
C LEU A 141 -9.50 -6.48 -28.82
N LEU A 142 -10.01 -7.34 -27.94
CA LEU A 142 -11.10 -8.26 -28.23
C LEU A 142 -12.46 -7.56 -28.39
N THR A 143 -12.71 -6.47 -27.66
CA THR A 143 -13.94 -5.67 -27.78
C THR A 143 -13.91 -4.71 -28.97
N ALA A 144 -12.83 -4.69 -29.75
CA ALA A 144 -12.60 -3.79 -30.88
C ALA A 144 -12.78 -2.30 -30.54
N GLU A 145 -12.60 -1.93 -29.26
CA GLU A 145 -12.66 -0.54 -28.79
C GLU A 145 -11.55 0.32 -29.42
N TYR A 146 -10.43 -0.30 -29.78
CA TYR A 146 -9.27 0.35 -30.37
C TYR A 146 -8.79 -0.39 -31.62
N LYS A 147 -8.36 0.36 -32.64
CA LYS A 147 -7.68 -0.21 -33.81
C LYS A 147 -6.23 -0.54 -33.45
N LEU A 148 -5.76 -1.72 -33.88
CA LEU A 148 -4.37 -2.12 -33.68
C LEU A 148 -3.46 -1.26 -34.58
N ASP A 149 -2.74 -0.33 -33.97
CA ASP A 149 -1.73 0.50 -34.63
C ASP A 149 -0.50 0.69 -33.72
N PHE A 150 0.52 1.37 -34.25
CA PHE A 150 1.74 1.65 -33.51
C PHE A 150 1.50 2.54 -32.28
N HIS A 151 0.52 3.43 -32.34
CA HIS A 151 0.21 4.34 -31.25
C HIS A 151 -0.42 3.60 -30.05
N LEU A 152 -1.31 2.64 -30.31
CA LEU A 152 -1.86 1.75 -29.30
C LEU A 152 -0.76 0.90 -28.66
N LEU A 153 0.17 0.37 -29.46
CA LEU A 153 1.30 -0.40 -28.94
C LEU A 153 2.15 0.46 -27.98
N GLN A 154 2.46 1.70 -28.35
CA GLN A 154 3.18 2.64 -27.46
C GLN A 154 2.44 2.88 -26.15
N LYS A 155 1.12 3.09 -26.20
CA LYS A 155 0.29 3.26 -25.00
C LYS A 155 0.35 2.00 -24.12
N ILE A 156 0.16 0.82 -24.68
CA ILE A 156 0.24 -0.45 -23.93
C ILE A 156 1.64 -0.64 -23.31
N LEU A 157 2.70 -0.36 -24.05
CA LEU A 157 4.08 -0.43 -23.55
C LEU A 157 4.33 0.53 -22.38
N SER A 158 3.76 1.75 -22.42
CA SER A 158 3.87 2.69 -21.31
C SER A 158 3.26 2.13 -20.02
N TRP A 159 2.18 1.34 -20.11
CA TRP A 159 1.57 0.67 -18.96
C TRP A 159 2.48 -0.40 -18.35
N PHE A 160 3.21 -1.18 -19.17
CA PHE A 160 4.20 -2.15 -18.67
C PHE A 160 5.37 -1.50 -17.93
N LEU A 161 5.62 -0.21 -18.16
CA LEU A 161 6.63 0.60 -17.48
C LEU A 161 6.08 1.39 -16.28
N PHE A 162 4.81 1.19 -15.90
CA PHE A 162 4.10 1.98 -14.88
C PHE A 162 3.91 3.48 -15.24
N LEU A 163 4.10 3.83 -16.51
CA LEU A 163 4.01 5.20 -17.05
C LEU A 163 2.76 5.41 -17.92
N GLY A 164 1.78 4.52 -17.83
CA GLY A 164 0.52 4.64 -18.54
C GLY A 164 -0.23 5.94 -18.19
N PRO A 165 -0.57 6.78 -19.19
CA PRO A 165 -1.33 8.01 -18.97
C PRO A 165 -2.81 7.69 -18.72
N TYR A 166 -3.44 8.47 -17.83
CA TYR A 166 -4.80 8.23 -17.34
C TYR A 166 -5.89 8.49 -18.38
N ASP A 167 -5.61 9.32 -19.38
CA ASP A 167 -6.50 9.64 -20.50
C ASP A 167 -6.14 8.86 -21.77
N GLY A 168 -5.19 7.94 -21.71
CA GLY A 168 -4.69 7.22 -22.88
C GLY A 168 -5.52 6.01 -23.28
N LEU A 169 -5.80 5.14 -22.30
CA LEU A 169 -6.55 3.88 -22.43
C LEU A 169 -7.47 3.72 -21.23
N ARG A 170 -8.58 3.00 -21.40
CA ARG A 170 -9.55 2.69 -20.31
C ARG A 170 -9.02 1.74 -19.23
N ILE A 171 -7.71 1.46 -19.20
CA ILE A 171 -7.09 0.59 -18.19
C ILE A 171 -7.35 1.12 -16.76
N VAL A 172 -7.27 2.44 -16.55
CA VAL A 172 -7.57 3.05 -15.23
C VAL A 172 -9.00 2.76 -14.78
N GLU A 173 -9.97 2.82 -15.70
CA GLU A 173 -11.37 2.53 -15.41
C GLU A 173 -11.52 1.06 -15.01
N MET A 174 -10.87 0.16 -15.75
CA MET A 174 -10.90 -1.29 -15.51
C MET A 174 -10.21 -1.69 -14.20
N THR A 175 -9.18 -0.97 -13.78
CA THR A 175 -8.45 -1.21 -12.53
C THR A 175 -8.96 -0.38 -11.36
N HIS A 176 -9.96 0.47 -11.58
CA HIS A 176 -10.40 1.52 -10.64
C HIS A 176 -9.25 2.41 -10.12
N GLY A 177 -8.20 2.58 -10.93
CA GLY A 177 -7.04 3.41 -10.62
C GLY A 177 -6.16 2.88 -9.47
N VAL A 178 -6.31 1.65 -8.99
CA VAL A 178 -5.56 1.14 -7.83
C VAL A 178 -4.04 1.17 -8.01
N GLU A 179 -3.54 1.20 -9.24
CA GLU A 179 -2.12 1.19 -9.58
C GLU A 179 -1.33 2.39 -9.08
N TRP A 180 -1.98 3.51 -8.72
CA TRP A 180 -1.30 4.67 -8.16
C TRP A 180 -0.53 4.31 -6.88
N THR A 181 -1.04 3.33 -6.11
CA THR A 181 -0.39 2.83 -4.89
C THR A 181 0.90 2.06 -5.20
N LEU A 182 0.93 1.29 -6.30
CA LEU A 182 2.11 0.54 -6.75
C LEU A 182 3.20 1.48 -7.24
N LYS A 183 2.84 2.51 -8.02
CA LYS A 183 3.77 3.54 -8.49
C LYS A 183 4.46 4.24 -7.31
N LEU A 184 3.69 4.57 -6.27
CA LEU A 184 4.23 5.13 -5.04
C LEU A 184 5.16 4.16 -4.30
N GLU A 185 4.77 2.88 -4.19
CA GLU A 185 5.60 1.84 -3.56
C GLU A 185 6.95 1.66 -4.28
N ILE A 186 6.97 1.75 -5.61
CA ILE A 186 8.19 1.71 -6.44
C ILE A 186 9.10 2.90 -6.14
N LEU A 187 8.57 4.13 -6.12
CA LEU A 187 9.35 5.33 -5.80
C LEU A 187 10.00 5.23 -4.42
N LEU A 188 9.29 4.64 -3.46
CA LEU A 188 9.83 4.37 -2.13
C LEU A 188 10.90 3.28 -2.15
N TYR A 189 10.73 2.20 -2.92
CA TYR A 189 11.79 1.21 -3.06
C TYR A 189 13.08 1.79 -3.65
N ILE A 190 12.96 2.74 -4.57
CA ILE A 190 14.11 3.45 -5.13
C ILE A 190 14.78 4.33 -4.07
N SER A 191 14.04 4.92 -3.14
CA SER A 191 14.63 5.75 -2.07
C SER A 191 15.37 4.93 -1.00
N ILE A 192 15.04 3.64 -0.83
CA ILE A 192 15.59 2.80 0.24
C ILE A 192 17.11 2.63 0.19
N PRO A 193 17.76 2.27 -0.94
CA PRO A 193 19.22 2.17 -1.00
C PRO A 193 19.94 3.47 -0.63
N ILE A 194 19.38 4.62 -1.06
CA ILE A 194 19.92 5.95 -0.76
C ILE A 194 19.82 6.23 0.74
N LEU A 195 18.64 6.06 1.31
CA LEU A 195 18.41 6.23 2.76
C LEU A 195 19.21 5.23 3.59
N PHE A 196 19.40 4.00 3.10
CA PHE A 196 20.23 2.99 3.75
C PHE A 196 21.69 3.43 3.86
N TYR A 197 22.25 3.90 2.74
CA TYR A 197 23.62 4.41 2.72
C TYR A 197 23.79 5.59 3.70
N ILE A 198 22.87 6.55 3.66
CA ILE A 198 22.86 7.70 4.59
C ILE A 198 22.78 7.23 6.05
N PHE A 199 21.85 6.33 6.36
CA PHE A 199 21.63 5.84 7.73
C PHE A 199 22.83 5.06 8.27
N SER A 200 23.61 4.42 7.39
CA SER A 200 24.86 3.75 7.75
C SER A 200 25.98 4.73 8.16
N LYS A 201 25.93 5.97 7.65
CA LYS A 201 26.91 7.02 7.93
C LYS A 201 26.47 8.01 9.00
N THR A 202 25.16 8.06 9.29
CA THR A 202 24.59 9.05 10.20
C THR A 202 23.90 8.39 11.38
N GLN A 203 24.40 8.69 12.58
CA GLN A 203 23.77 8.29 13.85
C GLN A 203 22.86 9.37 14.45
N ASN A 204 23.04 10.63 14.04
CA ASN A 204 22.24 11.75 14.50
C ASN A 204 20.78 11.60 14.06
N LEU A 205 19.87 11.64 15.04
CA LEU A 205 18.45 11.45 14.83
C LEU A 205 17.82 12.55 13.96
N TYR A 206 18.14 13.82 14.23
CA TYR A 206 17.58 14.96 13.49
C TYR A 206 17.94 14.91 12.00
N LEU A 207 19.18 14.53 11.68
CA LEU A 207 19.61 14.32 10.30
C LEU A 207 18.83 13.19 9.63
N ARG A 208 18.53 12.10 10.34
CA ARG A 208 17.69 11.01 9.80
C ARG A 208 16.28 11.48 9.47
N HIS A 209 15.65 12.28 10.33
CA HIS A 209 14.35 12.90 10.01
C HIS A 209 14.44 13.80 8.78
N PHE A 210 15.46 14.66 8.73
CA PHE A 210 15.69 15.54 7.59
C PHE A 210 15.78 14.76 6.27
N PHE A 211 16.59 13.69 6.22
CA PHE A 211 16.73 12.88 5.01
C PHE A 211 15.46 12.12 4.64
N ILE A 212 14.68 11.63 5.61
CA ILE A 212 13.40 11.01 5.33
C ILE A 212 12.41 12.03 4.76
N ILE A 213 12.26 13.18 5.42
CA ILE A 213 11.36 14.25 4.97
C ILE A 213 11.77 14.74 3.57
N SER A 214 13.07 14.94 3.33
CA SER A 214 13.61 15.27 2.02
C SER A 214 13.23 14.23 0.97
N SER A 215 13.39 12.93 1.28
CA SER A 215 12.99 11.86 0.35
C SER A 215 11.50 11.86 0.04
N ILE A 216 10.65 12.17 1.03
CA ILE A 216 9.20 12.28 0.84
C ILE A 216 8.89 13.47 -0.05
N ILE A 217 9.48 14.63 0.20
CA ILE A 217 9.32 15.83 -0.63
C ILE A 217 9.75 15.53 -2.09
N THR A 218 10.86 14.82 -2.30
CA THR A 218 11.28 14.39 -3.64
C THR A 218 10.23 13.51 -4.30
N ILE A 219 9.65 12.54 -3.57
CA ILE A 219 8.57 11.68 -4.08
C ILE A 219 7.32 12.51 -4.41
N PHE A 220 7.00 13.52 -3.60
CA PHE A 220 5.91 14.47 -3.87
C PHE A 220 6.13 15.23 -5.17
N ILE A 221 7.33 15.78 -5.37
CA ILE A 221 7.70 16.53 -6.57
C ILE A 221 7.63 15.62 -7.80
N ILE A 222 8.22 14.41 -7.74
CA ILE A 222 8.17 13.44 -8.84
C ILE A 222 6.72 13.07 -9.16
N GLY A 223 5.91 12.75 -8.15
CA GLY A 223 4.50 12.41 -8.33
C GLY A 223 3.69 13.57 -8.93
N PHE A 224 3.99 14.81 -8.54
CA PHE A 224 3.37 16.00 -9.11
C PHE A 224 3.76 16.21 -10.57
N ILE A 225 5.05 16.14 -10.90
CA ILE A 225 5.56 16.26 -12.28
C ILE A 225 4.94 15.18 -13.18
N LEU A 226 4.96 13.92 -12.74
CA LEU A 226 4.38 12.80 -13.48
C LEU A 226 2.87 12.99 -13.71
N ARG A 227 2.15 13.55 -12.73
CA ARG A 227 0.72 13.84 -12.87
C ARG A 227 0.45 14.94 -13.88
N ILE A 228 1.16 16.07 -13.79
CA ILE A 228 0.90 17.25 -14.62
C ILE A 228 1.37 17.04 -16.06
N TYR A 229 2.60 16.55 -16.24
CA TYR A 229 3.23 16.46 -17.56
C TYR A 229 3.08 15.08 -18.19
N GLY A 230 3.15 14.02 -17.39
CA GLY A 230 3.01 12.64 -17.88
C GLY A 230 1.57 12.13 -17.89
N LYS A 231 0.63 12.85 -17.29
CA LYS A 231 -0.75 12.37 -17.01
C LYS A 231 -0.77 11.02 -16.27
N VAL A 232 0.31 10.71 -15.55
CA VAL A 232 0.46 9.50 -14.75
C VAL A 232 0.05 9.86 -13.33
N TYR A 233 -1.13 9.43 -12.91
CA TYR A 233 -1.59 9.72 -11.56
C TYR A 233 -0.84 8.87 -10.53
N ILE A 234 -0.34 9.57 -9.52
CA ILE A 234 0.20 9.06 -8.27
C ILE A 234 -0.36 9.98 -7.21
N ASP A 235 -0.93 9.49 -6.10
CA ASP A 235 -1.27 10.33 -4.95
C ASP A 235 -0.09 10.39 -3.98
N PRO A 236 0.72 11.47 -4.01
CA PRO A 236 1.90 11.56 -3.17
C PRO A 236 1.55 11.76 -1.69
N ARG A 237 0.31 12.15 -1.34
CA ARG A 237 -0.10 12.38 0.06
C ARG A 237 0.07 11.14 0.93
N ALA A 238 -0.12 9.97 0.34
CA ALA A 238 0.12 8.70 1.00
C ALA A 238 1.59 8.48 1.42
N ALA A 239 2.56 9.19 0.83
CA ALA A 239 3.97 9.15 1.26
C ALA A 239 4.13 9.63 2.71
N LEU A 240 3.27 10.53 3.20
CA LEU A 240 3.27 10.98 4.60
C LEU A 240 2.98 9.82 5.57
N CYS A 241 2.18 8.84 5.16
CA CYS A 241 1.89 7.66 5.98
C CYS A 241 3.16 6.84 6.23
N PHE A 242 4.12 6.83 5.29
CA PHE A 242 5.40 6.15 5.50
C PHE A 242 6.20 6.81 6.61
N TYR A 243 6.21 8.15 6.68
CA TYR A 243 6.87 8.87 7.77
C TYR A 243 6.27 8.52 9.14
N ILE A 244 4.95 8.41 9.23
CA ILE A 244 4.27 7.96 10.45
C ILE A 244 4.75 6.55 10.84
N GLY A 245 4.95 5.67 9.86
CA GLY A 245 5.58 4.36 10.06
C GLY A 245 6.99 4.42 10.65
N TYR A 246 7.81 5.41 10.24
CA TYR A 246 9.12 5.66 10.83
C TYR A 246 9.01 6.11 12.30
N ILE A 247 8.14 7.08 12.58
CA ILE A 247 7.90 7.58 13.94
C ILE A 247 7.46 6.42 14.86
N ALA A 248 6.54 5.57 14.40
CA ALA A 248 6.09 4.40 15.17
C ALA A 248 7.24 3.43 15.50
N LEU A 249 8.20 3.26 14.59
CA LEU A 249 9.40 2.46 14.82
C LEU A 249 10.32 3.07 15.86
N GLU A 250 10.48 4.39 15.84
CA GLU A 250 11.31 5.12 16.77
C GLU A 250 10.74 5.09 18.19
N ILE A 251 9.45 5.37 18.35
CA ILE A 251 8.73 5.26 19.63
C ILE A 251 8.90 3.84 20.21
N LYS A 252 8.80 2.81 19.38
CA LYS A 252 9.03 1.42 19.84
C LYS A 252 10.46 1.22 20.32
N LYS A 253 11.45 1.83 19.65
CA LYS A 253 12.86 1.69 20.01
C LYS A 253 13.19 2.42 21.31
N SER A 254 12.72 3.65 21.50
CA SER A 254 12.92 4.42 22.74
C SER A 254 12.29 3.70 23.94
N ARG A 255 11.03 3.25 23.81
CA ARG A 255 10.33 2.48 24.86
C ARG A 255 11.09 1.20 25.24
N ASN A 256 11.62 0.47 24.27
CA ASN A 256 12.43 -0.72 24.54
C ASN A 256 13.75 -0.40 25.29
N GLN A 257 14.34 0.77 25.03
CA GLN A 257 15.54 1.21 25.74
C GLN A 257 15.22 1.60 27.19
N GLU A 258 14.11 2.29 27.44
CA GLU A 258 13.62 2.62 28.79
C GLU A 258 13.30 1.36 29.61
N ILE A 259 12.62 0.38 29.02
CA ILE A 259 12.34 -0.91 29.67
C ILE A 259 13.64 -1.65 30.02
N LYS A 260 14.66 -1.61 29.16
CA LYS A 260 15.96 -2.21 29.46
C LYS A 260 16.66 -1.50 30.62
N LYS A 261 16.67 -0.15 30.63
CA LYS A 261 17.27 0.64 31.71
C LYS A 261 16.60 0.37 33.06
N SER A 262 15.27 0.34 33.09
CA SER A 262 14.51 0.03 34.32
C SER A 262 14.75 -1.39 34.83
N ARG A 263 14.83 -2.40 33.96
CA ARG A 263 15.18 -3.78 34.37
C ARG A 263 16.60 -3.88 34.94
N VAL A 264 17.57 -3.20 34.34
CA VAL A 264 18.94 -3.14 34.87
C VAL A 264 18.95 -2.47 36.24
N TYR A 265 18.20 -1.38 36.41
CA TYR A 265 18.08 -0.68 37.69
C TYR A 265 17.44 -1.56 38.78
N ILE A 266 16.40 -2.34 38.45
CA ILE A 266 15.79 -3.30 39.37
C ILE A 266 16.79 -4.39 39.78
N TYR A 267 17.58 -4.93 38.83
CA TYR A 267 18.61 -5.93 39.12
C TYR A 267 19.66 -5.40 40.12
N PHE A 268 20.13 -4.16 39.92
CA PHE A 268 21.08 -3.51 40.83
C PHE A 268 20.49 -3.22 42.23
N LEU A 269 19.17 -3.09 42.36
CA LEU A 269 18.50 -2.91 43.66
C LEU A 269 18.25 -4.23 44.38
N MET A 270 18.23 -5.37 43.69
CA MET A 270 18.02 -6.70 44.27
C MET A 270 19.33 -7.40 44.69
N GLU A 271 20.50 -6.90 44.26
CA GLU A 271 21.83 -7.41 44.65
C GLU A 271 22.44 -6.68 45.89
N LYS A 272 21.67 -5.83 46.56
CA LYS A 272 22.03 -5.20 47.85
C LYS A 272 21.15 -5.73 48.96
#